data_AF-A0A1Y5I4J1-F1
#
_entry.id   AF-A0A1Y5I4J1-F1
#
_cell.length_a   1.000
_cell.length_b   1.000
_cell.length_c   1.000
_cell.angle_alpha   90.00
_cell.angle_beta   90.00
_cell.angle_gamma   90.00
#
_symmetry.space_group_name_H-M   'P 1'
#
loop_
_entity.id
_entity.type
_entity.pdbx_description
1 polymer ?
#
loop_
_entity_poly.entity_id
_entity_poly.type
_entity_poly.pdbx_seq_one_letter_code
_entity_poly.pdbx_strand_id
1 'polypeptide(L)'
;MNPPFMTMDPKTTAFIAGLFEGDGYFGPVQFKLGLRDRDIVEYVAELLNTKIRTITPKNESHQVLYETSLGRNNERDDLYIDVYDWLGARRRMQVRETLWQYPESLFVFNEPVRIELSQLPQIGEMPSEYTPSPEEWAYFSGYFLAEGSIGFDSRTQQQYDRPSLIISSTDQDVIAFCAKLLSTPYRELNRRTEKGKKVFIINLANFEKLQWTLKNILPFVSLSQRHREKVEKALEEMEKRLDARSHSSIQKSIRLNLQKELDMFEPKGAPNVDWEELASIFQEHSFVYFVETPGVYGVAKSVRLRLTSEDLQIVEKVAKVFGNKVKTIKETKKTKKLIYETQIEKKKYVFWILKNVGPFLNGQAQMKVEEALHFFQSPDLLKSREYENRSPGKDDEKGENPDVK
;
A
#
# COMPACT_ATOMS: atom_id res chain seq x y z
N MET A 1 -42.13 12.22 8.19
CA MET A 1 -40.79 11.80 7.72
C MET A 1 -40.87 11.70 6.22
N ASN A 2 -40.13 12.53 5.49
CA ASN A 2 -39.97 12.33 4.06
C ASN A 2 -39.06 11.09 3.86
N PRO A 3 -39.31 10.25 2.85
CA PRO A 3 -38.37 9.18 2.52
C PRO A 3 -37.00 9.79 2.17
N PRO A 4 -35.87 9.16 2.58
CA PRO A 4 -34.54 9.70 2.34
C PRO A 4 -34.32 9.91 0.84
N PHE A 5 -33.82 11.09 0.47
CA PHE A 5 -33.73 11.52 -0.93
C PHE A 5 -32.83 10.62 -1.80
N MET A 6 -31.82 9.96 -1.24
CA MET A 6 -31.08 8.87 -1.87
C MET A 6 -30.23 8.21 -0.79
N THR A 7 -30.38 6.90 -0.54
CA THR A 7 -29.35 6.17 0.22
C THR A 7 -28.15 5.94 -0.69
N MET A 8 -27.18 6.85 -0.64
CA MET A 8 -25.86 6.64 -1.24
C MET A 8 -25.13 5.53 -0.50
N ASP A 9 -24.39 4.71 -1.23
CA ASP A 9 -23.54 3.71 -0.58
C ASP A 9 -22.41 4.42 0.21
N PRO A 10 -21.88 3.80 1.29
CA PRO A 10 -20.90 4.45 2.16
C PRO A 10 -19.64 4.96 1.45
N LYS A 11 -19.19 4.32 0.38
CA LYS A 11 -18.00 4.76 -0.37
C LYS A 11 -18.31 5.99 -1.21
N THR A 12 -19.48 6.03 -1.86
CA THR A 12 -19.94 7.21 -2.59
C THR A 12 -20.10 8.40 -1.64
N THR A 13 -20.72 8.21 -0.47
CA THR A 13 -20.85 9.28 0.56
C THR A 13 -19.49 9.79 1.00
N ALA A 14 -18.54 8.90 1.31
CA ALA A 14 -17.20 9.30 1.70
C ALA A 14 -16.45 10.03 0.58
N PHE A 15 -16.55 9.54 -0.66
CA PHE A 15 -15.94 10.17 -1.83
C PHE A 15 -16.43 11.60 -2.05
N ILE A 16 -17.75 11.81 -2.11
CA ILE A 16 -18.29 13.16 -2.31
C ILE A 16 -17.99 14.06 -1.12
N ALA A 17 -17.96 13.53 0.11
CA ALA A 17 -17.58 14.32 1.28
C ALA A 17 -16.15 14.86 1.16
N GLY A 18 -15.19 14.04 0.73
CA GLY A 18 -13.83 14.49 0.48
C GLY A 18 -13.74 15.55 -0.62
N LEU A 19 -14.49 15.36 -1.72
CA LEU A 19 -14.55 16.33 -2.80
C LEU A 19 -15.15 17.67 -2.34
N PHE A 20 -16.21 17.63 -1.53
CA PHE A 20 -16.90 18.81 -1.03
C PHE A 20 -16.11 19.53 0.07
N GLU A 21 -15.31 18.82 0.86
CA GLU A 21 -14.41 19.42 1.83
C GLU A 21 -13.48 20.44 1.15
N GLY A 22 -12.86 20.02 0.03
CA GLY A 22 -12.03 20.85 -0.84
C GLY A 22 -12.81 21.98 -1.51
N ASP A 23 -13.57 21.65 -2.56
CA ASP A 23 -14.16 22.66 -3.48
C ASP A 23 -15.66 22.92 -3.29
N GLY A 24 -16.28 22.30 -2.28
CA GLY A 24 -17.70 22.50 -1.98
C GLY A 24 -18.01 23.86 -1.36
N TYR A 25 -19.20 24.38 -1.64
CA TYR A 25 -19.79 25.51 -0.93
C TYR A 25 -21.02 25.04 -0.15
N PHE A 26 -20.94 25.14 1.17
CA PHE A 26 -22.02 24.82 2.10
C PHE A 26 -22.70 26.12 2.50
N GLY A 27 -23.92 26.34 2.03
CA GLY A 27 -24.64 27.59 2.22
C GLY A 27 -26.10 27.38 2.61
N PRO A 28 -26.71 28.38 3.27
CA PRO A 28 -28.05 28.26 3.85
C PRO A 28 -29.18 28.21 2.82
N VAL A 29 -28.89 28.52 1.56
CA VAL A 29 -29.86 28.49 0.45
C VAL A 29 -29.59 27.32 -0.49
N GLN A 30 -28.31 27.03 -0.76
CA GLN A 30 -27.94 25.99 -1.70
C GLN A 30 -26.54 25.47 -1.39
N PHE A 31 -26.34 24.18 -1.67
CA PHE A 31 -25.02 23.62 -1.89
C PHE A 31 -24.55 23.98 -3.31
N LYS A 32 -23.24 24.19 -3.49
CA LYS A 32 -22.63 24.28 -4.82
C LYS A 32 -21.31 23.53 -4.89
N LEU A 33 -21.00 23.02 -6.07
CA LEU A 33 -19.68 22.51 -6.44
C LEU A 33 -19.29 23.11 -7.80
N GLY A 34 -18.13 23.75 -7.87
CA GLY A 34 -17.60 24.34 -9.09
C GLY A 34 -16.19 23.85 -9.39
N LEU A 35 -15.98 23.13 -10.49
CA LEU A 35 -14.69 22.54 -10.86
C LEU A 35 -14.34 22.82 -12.33
N ARG A 36 -13.06 22.66 -12.67
CA ARG A 36 -12.59 22.67 -14.07
C ARG A 36 -12.90 21.37 -14.80
N ASP A 37 -12.95 20.29 -14.04
CA ASP A 37 -13.14 18.92 -14.52
C ASP A 37 -14.64 18.65 -14.69
N ARG A 38 -15.11 18.75 -15.94
CA ARG A 38 -16.53 18.62 -16.28
C ARG A 38 -17.10 17.25 -15.91
N ASP A 39 -16.32 16.20 -16.10
CA ASP A 39 -16.67 14.81 -15.80
C ASP A 39 -17.01 14.60 -14.32
N ILE A 40 -16.25 15.22 -13.41
CA ILE A 40 -16.55 15.20 -11.96
C ILE A 40 -17.87 15.93 -11.68
N VAL A 41 -18.09 17.09 -12.29
CA VAL A 41 -19.32 17.88 -12.09
C VAL A 41 -20.53 17.16 -12.67
N GLU A 42 -20.38 16.44 -13.79
CA GLU A 42 -21.40 15.57 -14.38
C GLU A 42 -21.79 14.45 -13.43
N TYR A 43 -20.81 13.74 -12.87
CA TYR A 43 -21.04 12.69 -11.89
C TYR A 43 -21.80 13.21 -10.66
N VAL A 44 -21.36 14.32 -10.06
CA VAL A 44 -22.05 14.90 -8.89
C VAL A 44 -23.44 15.42 -9.26
N ALA A 45 -23.62 16.00 -10.45
CA ALA A 45 -24.92 16.49 -10.88
C ALA A 45 -25.93 15.36 -11.08
N GLU A 46 -25.48 14.21 -11.61
CA GLU A 46 -26.29 13.00 -11.74
C GLU A 46 -26.71 12.47 -10.37
N LEU A 47 -25.74 12.33 -9.43
CA LEU A 47 -26.02 11.90 -8.06
C LEU A 47 -27.05 12.79 -7.35
N LEU A 48 -26.90 14.11 -7.48
CA LEU A 48 -27.78 15.07 -6.81
C LEU A 48 -29.07 15.35 -7.60
N ASN A 49 -29.26 14.75 -8.78
CA ASN A 49 -30.34 15.07 -9.71
C ASN A 49 -30.50 16.58 -9.93
N THR A 50 -29.41 17.20 -10.42
CA THR A 50 -29.26 18.64 -10.62
C THR A 50 -28.79 18.95 -12.03
N LYS A 51 -28.85 20.23 -12.42
CA LYS A 51 -28.39 20.69 -13.73
C LYS A 51 -26.97 21.25 -13.63
N ILE A 52 -26.21 21.06 -14.70
CA ILE A 52 -24.87 21.63 -14.85
C ILE A 52 -24.95 22.97 -15.54
N ARG A 53 -24.14 23.91 -15.07
CA ARG A 53 -23.96 25.23 -15.67
C ARG A 53 -22.50 25.41 -16.05
N THR A 54 -22.27 25.98 -17.23
CA THR A 54 -20.94 26.43 -17.65
C THR A 54 -20.77 27.89 -17.24
N ILE A 55 -19.75 28.17 -16.43
CA ILE A 55 -19.38 29.51 -16.03
C ILE A 55 -18.21 29.96 -16.91
N THR A 56 -18.52 30.76 -17.92
CA THR A 56 -17.51 31.38 -18.76
C THR A 56 -16.85 32.53 -17.99
N PRO A 57 -15.52 32.55 -17.86
CA PRO A 57 -14.84 33.60 -17.12
C PRO A 57 -14.95 34.93 -17.87
N LYS A 58 -15.01 36.03 -17.11
CA LYS A 58 -14.96 37.39 -17.68
C LYS A 58 -13.59 37.76 -18.26
N ASN A 59 -12.54 37.07 -17.84
CA ASN A 59 -11.17 37.27 -18.29
C ASN A 59 -10.70 36.01 -19.02
N GLU A 60 -10.19 36.16 -20.24
CA GLU A 60 -9.73 35.07 -21.11
C GLU A 60 -8.58 34.24 -20.50
N SER A 61 -7.82 34.82 -19.57
CA SER A 61 -6.74 34.12 -18.86
C SER A 61 -7.24 33.13 -17.78
N HIS A 62 -8.51 33.24 -17.37
CA HIS A 62 -9.11 32.32 -16.43
C HIS A 62 -9.70 31.12 -17.17
N GLN A 63 -9.72 29.96 -16.52
CA GLN A 63 -10.29 28.74 -17.10
C GLN A 63 -11.80 28.69 -16.89
N VAL A 64 -12.48 28.00 -17.81
CA VAL A 64 -13.91 27.68 -17.69
C VAL A 64 -14.14 26.82 -16.46
N LEU A 65 -15.22 27.11 -15.73
CA LEU A 65 -15.69 26.29 -14.62
C LEU A 65 -17.04 25.68 -14.96
N TYR A 66 -17.27 24.47 -14.49
CA TYR A 66 -18.56 23.79 -14.52
C TYR A 66 -19.10 23.78 -13.10
N GLU A 67 -20.37 24.15 -12.92
CA GLU A 67 -21.01 24.24 -11.62
C GLU A 67 -22.27 23.37 -11.59
N THR A 68 -22.46 22.67 -10.48
CA THR A 68 -23.77 22.14 -10.08
C THR A 68 -24.19 22.71 -8.73
N SER A 69 -25.51 22.79 -8.49
CA SER A 69 -26.06 23.36 -7.27
C SER A 69 -27.34 22.66 -6.84
N LEU A 70 -27.46 22.38 -5.53
CA LEU A 70 -28.62 21.78 -4.90
C LEU A 70 -29.29 22.80 -3.98
N GLY A 71 -30.40 23.37 -4.45
CA GLY A 71 -31.20 24.37 -3.72
C GLY A 71 -32.54 23.85 -3.18
N ARG A 72 -32.83 22.55 -3.30
CA ARG A 72 -34.03 21.93 -2.75
C ARG A 72 -33.78 21.63 -1.27
N ASN A 73 -34.40 22.40 -0.36
CA ASN A 73 -34.03 22.44 1.06
C ASN A 73 -33.89 21.07 1.72
N ASN A 74 -34.93 20.23 1.66
CA ASN A 74 -34.92 18.91 2.33
C ASN A 74 -33.75 18.04 1.86
N GLU A 75 -33.53 17.98 0.55
CA GLU A 75 -32.49 17.14 -0.06
C GLU A 75 -31.09 17.68 0.22
N ARG A 76 -30.94 19.00 0.28
CA ARG A 76 -29.69 19.65 0.69
C ARG A 76 -29.40 19.35 2.16
N ASP A 77 -30.41 19.43 3.02
CA ASP A 77 -30.26 19.19 4.44
C ASP A 77 -29.93 17.71 4.71
N ASP A 78 -30.60 16.78 4.01
CA ASP A 78 -30.26 15.35 4.01
C ASP A 78 -28.80 15.13 3.56
N LEU A 79 -28.38 15.73 2.45
CA LEU A 79 -26.99 15.66 1.97
C LEU A 79 -26.00 16.14 3.03
N TYR A 80 -26.29 17.26 3.70
CA TYR A 80 -25.42 17.82 4.73
C TYR A 80 -25.27 16.90 5.94
N ILE A 81 -26.35 16.22 6.33
CA ILE A 81 -26.33 15.23 7.40
C ILE A 81 -25.52 14.01 6.98
N ASP A 82 -25.72 13.51 5.76
CA ASP A 82 -25.05 12.30 5.25
C ASP A 82 -23.53 12.45 5.19
N VAL A 83 -23.02 13.63 4.82
CA VAL A 83 -21.57 13.89 4.75
C VAL A 83 -20.98 14.41 6.05
N TYR A 84 -21.79 14.78 7.04
CA TYR A 84 -21.37 15.56 8.22
C TYR A 84 -20.17 14.97 8.96
N ASP A 85 -20.19 13.65 9.19
CA ASP A 85 -19.16 12.95 9.98
C ASP A 85 -17.79 12.95 9.29
N TRP A 86 -17.77 13.15 7.97
CA TRP A 86 -16.58 13.20 7.12
C TRP A 86 -16.02 14.61 6.94
N LEU A 87 -16.76 15.65 7.36
CA LEU A 87 -16.35 17.04 7.15
C LEU A 87 -15.37 17.51 8.22
N GLY A 88 -14.47 18.43 7.88
CA GLY A 88 -13.64 19.16 8.84
C GLY A 88 -14.44 20.13 9.69
N ALA A 89 -13.83 20.62 10.78
CA ALA A 89 -14.46 21.49 11.78
C ALA A 89 -15.12 22.74 11.15
N ARG A 90 -14.45 23.36 10.16
CA ARG A 90 -14.99 24.53 9.44
C ARG A 90 -16.28 24.18 8.69
N ARG A 91 -16.29 23.08 7.94
CA ARG A 91 -17.45 22.66 7.14
C ARG A 91 -18.59 22.18 8.02
N ARG A 92 -18.30 21.45 9.11
CA ARG A 92 -19.30 21.09 10.13
C ARG A 92 -19.94 22.33 10.76
N MET A 93 -19.16 23.38 11.03
CA MET A 93 -19.72 24.66 11.51
C MET A 93 -20.68 25.28 10.48
N GLN A 94 -20.31 25.32 9.19
CA GLN A 94 -21.20 25.82 8.12
C GLN A 94 -22.50 25.01 8.00
N VAL A 95 -22.42 23.68 8.15
CA VAL A 95 -23.59 22.80 8.16
C VAL A 95 -24.46 23.10 9.39
N ARG A 96 -23.88 23.18 10.58
CA ARG A 96 -24.60 23.53 11.82
C ARG A 96 -25.31 24.87 11.70
N GLU A 97 -24.64 25.91 11.23
CA GLU A 97 -25.24 27.24 11.03
C GLU A 97 -26.40 27.22 10.03
N THR A 98 -26.31 26.38 9.00
CA THR A 98 -27.38 26.19 8.02
C THR A 98 -28.59 25.49 8.64
N LEU A 99 -28.35 24.46 9.46
CA LEU A 99 -29.40 23.64 10.09
C LEU A 99 -29.94 24.24 11.41
N TRP A 100 -29.28 25.25 11.99
CA TRP A 100 -29.68 25.92 13.24
C TRP A 100 -31.08 26.54 13.21
N GLN A 101 -31.66 26.72 12.01
CA GLN A 101 -33.02 27.23 11.85
C GLN A 101 -34.10 26.21 12.26
N TYR A 102 -33.70 24.96 12.50
CA TYR A 102 -34.59 23.88 12.91
C TYR A 102 -34.34 23.51 14.39
N PRO A 103 -35.36 23.02 15.11
CA PRO A 103 -35.17 22.49 16.46
C PRO A 103 -34.09 21.39 16.48
N GLU A 104 -33.15 21.46 17.45
CA GLU A 104 -32.07 20.46 17.62
C GLU A 104 -32.60 19.02 17.68
N SER A 105 -33.84 18.81 18.14
CA SER A 105 -34.49 17.50 18.20
C SER A 105 -34.77 16.85 16.83
N LEU A 106 -34.66 17.60 15.72
CA LEU A 106 -34.91 17.07 14.37
C LEU A 106 -33.67 16.48 13.70
N PHE A 107 -32.47 16.75 14.22
CA PHE A 107 -31.22 16.29 13.63
C PHE A 107 -30.30 15.70 14.69
N VAL A 108 -29.98 14.42 14.55
CA VAL A 108 -28.97 13.75 15.36
C VAL A 108 -27.74 13.60 14.48
N PHE A 109 -26.72 14.43 14.70
CA PHE A 109 -25.41 14.19 14.13
C PHE A 109 -24.78 13.00 14.86
N ASN A 110 -24.15 12.08 14.12
CA ASN A 110 -23.45 10.98 14.78
C ASN A 110 -22.21 11.54 15.47
N GLU A 111 -22.01 11.09 16.71
CA GLU A 111 -20.75 11.25 17.41
C GLU A 111 -20.24 9.83 17.73
N PRO A 112 -18.93 9.55 17.58
CA PRO A 112 -17.87 10.49 17.25
C PRO A 112 -17.73 10.79 15.74
N VAL A 113 -17.41 12.04 15.40
CA VAL A 113 -17.00 12.45 14.04
C VAL A 113 -15.67 11.79 13.62
N ARG A 114 -15.45 11.61 12.31
CA ARG A 114 -14.24 10.93 11.80
C ARG A 114 -13.00 11.82 11.79
N ILE A 115 -13.19 13.13 11.64
CA ILE A 115 -12.12 14.13 11.57
C ILE A 115 -12.14 14.98 12.84
N GLU A 116 -11.34 14.56 13.82
CA GLU A 116 -11.19 15.28 15.09
C GLU A 116 -9.71 15.53 15.40
N LEU A 117 -9.28 16.80 15.38
CA LEU A 117 -7.87 17.19 15.50
C LEU A 117 -7.19 16.64 16.76
N SER A 118 -7.92 16.51 17.88
CA SER A 118 -7.41 15.95 19.14
C SER A 118 -6.95 14.49 19.01
N GLN A 119 -7.45 13.77 18.00
CA GLN A 119 -7.14 12.36 17.71
C GLN A 119 -6.21 12.20 16.50
N LEU A 120 -5.73 13.31 15.93
CA LEU A 120 -4.94 13.33 14.70
C LEU A 120 -3.49 13.75 14.96
N PRO A 121 -2.56 13.36 14.07
CA PRO A 121 -1.17 13.76 14.18
C PRO A 121 -1.01 15.28 14.28
N GLN A 122 -0.07 15.73 15.10
CA GLN A 122 0.31 17.13 15.20
C GLN A 122 1.31 17.53 14.10
N ILE A 123 1.52 18.85 13.93
CA ILE A 123 2.41 19.37 12.91
C ILE A 123 3.82 18.80 13.11
N GLY A 124 4.39 18.22 12.04
CA GLY A 124 5.73 17.62 12.05
C GLY A 124 5.81 16.25 12.74
N GLU A 125 4.75 15.79 13.40
CA GLU A 125 4.69 14.46 14.00
C GLU A 125 4.63 13.38 12.91
N MET A 126 5.43 12.32 13.05
CA MET A 126 5.35 11.16 12.19
C MET A 126 4.14 10.32 12.60
N PRO A 127 3.11 10.15 11.75
CA PRO A 127 1.97 9.32 12.07
C PRO A 127 2.38 7.85 12.21
N SER A 128 1.73 7.12 13.13
CA SER A 128 1.85 5.66 13.18
C SER A 128 1.39 5.03 11.87
N GLU A 129 1.90 3.84 11.55
CA GLU A 129 1.44 3.09 10.39
C GLU A 129 -0.07 2.84 10.49
N TYR A 130 -0.79 3.20 9.42
CA TYR A 130 -2.23 3.11 9.34
C TYR A 130 -2.64 2.56 7.99
N THR A 131 -3.60 1.63 7.98
CA THR A 131 -4.19 1.08 6.75
C THR A 131 -5.60 1.66 6.59
N PRO A 132 -5.83 2.59 5.63
CA PRO A 132 -7.14 3.17 5.42
C PRO A 132 -8.18 2.15 4.96
N SER A 133 -9.43 2.34 5.41
CA SER A 133 -10.58 1.60 4.91
C SER A 133 -10.91 2.00 3.46
N PRO A 134 -11.74 1.22 2.73
CA PRO A 134 -12.21 1.62 1.41
C PRO A 134 -12.91 2.99 1.37
N GLU A 135 -13.67 3.34 2.39
CA GLU A 135 -14.35 4.64 2.54
C GLU A 135 -13.34 5.75 2.80
N GLU A 136 -12.30 5.51 3.60
CA GLU A 136 -11.24 6.50 3.83
C GLU A 136 -10.42 6.75 2.56
N TRP A 137 -10.17 5.70 1.75
CA TRP A 137 -9.59 5.86 0.42
C TRP A 137 -10.50 6.63 -0.53
N ALA A 138 -11.82 6.39 -0.46
CA ALA A 138 -12.80 7.12 -1.24
C ALA A 138 -12.79 8.61 -0.87
N TYR A 139 -12.85 8.93 0.43
CA TYR A 139 -12.72 10.29 0.96
C TYR A 139 -11.43 10.95 0.50
N PHE A 140 -10.28 10.31 0.70
CA PHE A 140 -9.00 10.87 0.30
C PHE A 140 -8.95 11.12 -1.20
N SER A 141 -9.52 10.24 -2.02
CA SER A 141 -9.58 10.40 -3.47
C SER A 141 -10.44 11.60 -3.88
N GLY A 142 -11.60 11.79 -3.24
CA GLY A 142 -12.43 12.97 -3.47
C GLY A 142 -11.69 14.25 -3.13
N TYR A 143 -11.04 14.30 -1.97
CA TYR A 143 -10.24 15.46 -1.56
C TYR A 143 -9.05 15.70 -2.49
N PHE A 144 -8.38 14.63 -2.95
CA PHE A 144 -7.29 14.72 -3.91
C PHE A 144 -7.74 15.28 -5.27
N LEU A 145 -8.96 14.98 -5.73
CA LEU A 145 -9.48 15.54 -6.97
C LEU A 145 -9.74 17.06 -6.89
N ALA A 146 -10.04 17.58 -5.69
CA ALA A 146 -10.20 19.02 -5.45
C ALA A 146 -8.86 19.73 -5.22
N GLU A 147 -8.04 19.23 -4.29
CA GLU A 147 -6.90 19.96 -3.72
C GLU A 147 -5.54 19.31 -4.03
N GLY A 148 -5.55 18.17 -4.70
CA GLY A 148 -4.36 17.36 -4.96
C GLY A 148 -3.64 17.69 -6.25
N SER A 149 -2.34 17.39 -6.24
CA SER A 149 -1.51 17.50 -7.43
C SER A 149 -0.45 16.40 -7.45
N ILE A 150 -0.01 16.05 -8.65
CA ILE A 150 1.12 15.17 -8.88
C ILE A 150 2.23 15.99 -9.52
N GLY A 151 3.37 16.09 -8.83
CA GLY A 151 4.58 16.72 -9.33
C GLY A 151 5.53 15.68 -9.92
N PHE A 152 6.23 16.04 -11.00
CA PHE A 152 7.25 15.21 -11.63
C PHE A 152 8.60 15.96 -11.55
N ASP A 153 9.57 15.40 -10.81
CA ASP A 153 10.93 15.94 -10.77
C ASP A 153 11.78 15.25 -11.85
N SER A 154 12.13 16.02 -12.88
CA SER A 154 12.83 15.59 -14.11
C SER A 154 14.30 16.03 -14.16
N ARG A 155 14.98 16.10 -13.01
CA ARG A 155 16.42 16.43 -12.95
C ARG A 155 17.23 15.66 -14.02
N THR A 156 18.04 16.43 -14.76
CA THR A 156 18.61 16.19 -16.11
C THR A 156 19.47 14.94 -16.36
N GLN A 157 19.54 13.97 -15.46
CA GLN A 157 20.38 12.77 -15.62
C GLN A 157 19.66 11.44 -15.32
N GLN A 158 18.34 11.45 -15.13
CA GLN A 158 17.57 10.24 -14.85
C GLN A 158 16.74 9.84 -16.07
N GLN A 159 16.66 8.53 -16.33
CA GLN A 159 15.85 7.96 -17.42
C GLN A 159 14.34 7.90 -17.10
N TYR A 160 13.95 8.39 -15.92
CA TYR A 160 12.59 8.39 -15.41
C TYR A 160 12.36 9.63 -14.54
N ASP A 161 11.12 10.10 -14.49
CA ASP A 161 10.70 11.16 -13.59
C ASP A 161 10.51 10.61 -12.17
N ARG A 162 10.72 11.46 -11.15
CA ARG A 162 10.34 11.12 -9.77
C ARG A 162 9.00 11.75 -9.44
N PRO A 163 7.89 10.97 -9.45
CA PRO A 163 6.62 11.51 -9.07
C PRO A 163 6.56 11.79 -7.56
N SER A 164 5.71 12.74 -7.20
CA SER A 164 5.31 13.06 -5.83
C SER A 164 3.85 13.45 -5.80
N LEU A 165 3.14 13.08 -4.74
CA LEU A 165 1.77 13.54 -4.48
C LEU A 165 1.83 14.68 -3.48
N ILE A 166 1.18 15.79 -3.83
CA ILE A 166 1.12 16.99 -3.01
C ILE A 166 -0.34 17.34 -2.78
N ILE A 167 -0.70 17.52 -1.51
CA ILE A 167 -2.00 18.06 -1.10
C ILE A 167 -1.78 19.18 -0.10
N SER A 168 -2.64 20.18 -0.12
CA SER A 168 -2.60 21.27 0.84
C SER A 168 -3.97 21.61 1.38
N SER A 169 -4.01 22.30 2.51
CA SER A 169 -5.24 22.84 3.08
C SER A 169 -4.96 24.08 3.91
N THR A 170 -5.98 24.93 4.09
CA THR A 170 -5.98 25.93 5.17
C THR A 170 -6.56 25.38 6.47
N ASP A 171 -7.20 24.22 6.43
CA ASP A 171 -7.84 23.55 7.56
C ASP A 171 -6.90 22.46 8.12
N GLN A 172 -6.44 22.63 9.35
CA GLN A 172 -5.39 21.79 9.93
C GLN A 172 -5.87 20.37 10.23
N ASP A 173 -7.10 20.21 10.67
CA ASP A 173 -7.73 18.93 10.95
C ASP A 173 -7.88 18.07 9.69
N VAL A 174 -8.25 18.69 8.57
CA VAL A 174 -8.36 18.01 7.26
C VAL A 174 -6.99 17.48 6.80
N ILE A 175 -5.97 18.33 6.80
CA ILE A 175 -4.62 17.89 6.39
C ILE A 175 -4.04 16.87 7.37
N ALA A 176 -4.33 16.98 8.67
CA ALA A 176 -3.87 16.02 9.67
C ALA A 176 -4.57 14.66 9.49
N PHE A 177 -5.84 14.65 9.07
CA PHE A 177 -6.52 13.43 8.69
C PHE A 177 -5.87 12.79 7.46
N CYS A 178 -5.59 13.56 6.40
CA CYS A 178 -4.84 13.04 5.25
C CYS A 178 -3.44 12.54 5.64
N ALA A 179 -2.77 13.18 6.61
CA ALA A 179 -1.47 12.76 7.11
C ALA A 179 -1.53 11.37 7.76
N LYS A 180 -2.57 11.13 8.58
CA LYS A 180 -2.89 9.80 9.13
C LYS A 180 -3.11 8.79 8.01
N LEU A 181 -3.97 9.09 7.04
CA LEU A 181 -4.30 8.15 5.94
C LEU A 181 -3.06 7.77 5.12
N LEU A 182 -2.17 8.73 4.88
CA LEU A 182 -0.95 8.52 4.10
C LEU A 182 0.25 8.04 4.94
N SER A 183 0.08 7.90 6.26
CA SER A 183 1.16 7.65 7.21
C SER A 183 2.38 8.56 6.93
N THR A 184 2.12 9.84 6.67
CA THR A 184 3.11 10.82 6.20
C THR A 184 2.93 12.15 6.94
N PRO A 185 3.99 12.73 7.52
CA PRO A 185 3.88 13.96 8.28
C PRO A 185 3.47 15.13 7.38
N TYR A 186 2.77 16.11 7.97
CA TYR A 186 2.45 17.38 7.35
C TYR A 186 3.21 18.52 8.04
N ARG A 187 3.33 19.64 7.32
CA ARG A 187 3.99 20.85 7.84
C ARG A 187 3.21 22.11 7.50
N GLU A 188 3.41 23.15 8.31
CA GLU A 188 2.98 24.51 7.96
C GLU A 188 3.95 25.10 6.94
N LEU A 189 3.43 25.79 5.92
CA LEU A 189 4.22 26.57 5.00
C LEU A 189 4.51 27.95 5.58
N ASN A 190 5.72 28.46 5.33
CA ASN A 190 6.10 29.82 5.73
C ASN A 190 5.24 30.89 5.03
N ARG A 191 4.70 30.58 3.83
CA ARG A 191 3.81 31.48 3.10
C ARG A 191 2.41 31.47 3.72
N ARG A 192 1.74 32.62 3.69
CA ARG A 192 0.32 32.75 4.02
C ARG A 192 -0.50 32.98 2.75
N THR A 193 -1.80 32.74 2.83
CA THR A 193 -2.72 33.19 1.77
C THR A 193 -2.82 34.73 1.77
N GLU A 194 -3.37 35.31 0.70
CA GLU A 194 -3.63 36.76 0.63
C GLU A 194 -4.48 37.25 1.82
N LYS A 195 -5.36 36.40 2.35
CA LYS A 195 -6.19 36.67 3.54
C LYS A 195 -5.48 36.34 4.86
N GLY A 196 -4.17 36.12 4.85
CA GLY A 196 -3.36 35.84 6.05
C GLY A 196 -3.54 34.45 6.66
N LYS A 197 -4.28 33.54 6.01
CA LYS A 197 -4.49 32.17 6.51
C LYS A 197 -3.20 31.36 6.42
N LYS A 198 -2.99 30.49 7.40
CA LYS A 198 -1.95 29.46 7.36
C LYS A 198 -2.27 28.45 6.26
N VAL A 199 -1.23 27.86 5.68
CA VAL A 199 -1.36 26.79 4.70
C VAL A 199 -0.53 25.61 5.18
N PHE A 200 -1.15 24.44 5.21
CA PHE A 200 -0.51 23.19 5.57
C PHE A 200 -0.37 22.30 4.34
N ILE A 201 0.67 21.48 4.33
CA ILE A 201 1.03 20.68 3.16
C ILE A 201 1.52 19.29 3.57
N ILE A 202 1.17 18.30 2.75
CA ILE A 202 1.82 16.98 2.71
C ILE A 202 2.51 16.85 1.36
N ASN A 203 3.74 16.35 1.38
CA ASN A 203 4.47 15.94 0.19
C ASN A 203 4.85 14.46 0.32
N LEU A 204 4.13 13.60 -0.39
CA LEU A 204 4.36 12.17 -0.44
C LEU A 204 5.29 11.85 -1.62
N ALA A 205 6.58 11.73 -1.33
CA ALA A 205 7.62 11.36 -2.30
C ALA A 205 8.30 10.01 -2.00
N ASN A 206 7.96 9.36 -0.88
CA ASN A 206 8.44 8.02 -0.57
C ASN A 206 7.90 7.03 -1.61
N PHE A 207 8.79 6.28 -2.26
CA PHE A 207 8.44 5.43 -3.41
C PHE A 207 7.36 4.39 -3.09
N GLU A 208 7.52 3.61 -2.02
CA GLU A 208 6.60 2.51 -1.70
C GLU A 208 5.23 3.05 -1.29
N LYS A 209 5.22 4.04 -0.39
CA LYS A 209 3.99 4.68 0.08
C LYS A 209 3.24 5.38 -1.05
N LEU A 210 3.97 6.09 -1.93
CA LEU A 210 3.38 6.75 -3.10
C LEU A 210 2.78 5.72 -4.06
N GLN A 211 3.49 4.63 -4.38
CA GLN A 211 2.99 3.62 -5.31
C GLN A 211 1.72 2.97 -4.77
N TRP A 212 1.72 2.64 -3.48
CA TRP A 212 0.57 2.06 -2.81
C TRP A 212 -0.62 3.03 -2.77
N THR A 213 -0.37 4.30 -2.43
CA THR A 213 -1.40 5.36 -2.44
C THR A 213 -2.02 5.51 -3.82
N LEU A 214 -1.19 5.68 -4.87
CA LEU A 214 -1.66 5.87 -6.24
C LEU A 214 -2.51 4.68 -6.72
N LYS A 215 -2.12 3.44 -6.38
CA LYS A 215 -2.91 2.23 -6.70
C LYS A 215 -4.26 2.20 -6.00
N ASN A 216 -4.35 2.64 -4.74
CA ASN A 216 -5.61 2.61 -3.98
C ASN A 216 -6.57 3.74 -4.37
N ILE A 217 -6.07 4.90 -4.83
CA ILE A 217 -6.93 6.00 -5.29
C ILE A 217 -7.36 5.85 -6.75
N LEU A 218 -6.62 5.08 -7.57
CA LEU A 218 -6.87 4.95 -9.01
C LEU A 218 -8.33 4.58 -9.37
N PRO A 219 -9.01 3.66 -8.65
CA PRO A 219 -10.40 3.34 -8.96
C PRO A 219 -11.36 4.54 -8.83
N PHE A 220 -11.09 5.46 -7.91
CA PHE A 220 -11.93 6.62 -7.64
C PHE A 220 -11.57 7.82 -8.53
N VAL A 221 -10.28 8.08 -8.72
CA VAL A 221 -9.82 9.20 -9.55
C VAL A 221 -10.05 8.97 -11.05
N SER A 222 -10.36 7.73 -11.45
CA SER A 222 -10.73 7.38 -12.82
C SER A 222 -12.01 8.06 -13.31
N LEU A 223 -12.81 8.65 -12.41
CA LEU A 223 -13.92 9.54 -12.76
C LEU A 223 -13.45 10.81 -13.50
N SER A 224 -12.21 11.23 -13.29
CA SER A 224 -11.61 12.38 -13.97
C SER A 224 -10.52 11.95 -14.94
N GLN A 225 -10.72 12.19 -16.24
CA GLN A 225 -9.74 11.80 -17.26
C GLN A 225 -8.37 12.45 -16.98
N ARG A 226 -8.35 13.73 -16.63
CA ARG A 226 -7.13 14.49 -16.33
C ARG A 226 -6.33 13.89 -15.16
N HIS A 227 -7.01 13.52 -14.08
CA HIS A 227 -6.34 12.99 -12.89
C HIS A 227 -5.90 11.55 -13.12
N ARG A 228 -6.73 10.75 -13.80
CA ARG A 228 -6.40 9.40 -14.23
C ARG A 228 -5.09 9.37 -15.02
N GLU A 229 -4.98 10.17 -16.08
CA GLU A 229 -3.78 10.23 -16.92
C GLU A 229 -2.53 10.60 -16.10
N LYS A 230 -2.65 11.52 -15.14
CA LYS A 230 -1.53 11.89 -14.26
C LYS A 230 -1.13 10.78 -13.29
N VAL A 231 -2.10 10.06 -12.72
CA VAL A 231 -1.84 8.93 -11.81
C VAL A 231 -1.23 7.76 -12.58
N GLU A 232 -1.77 7.43 -13.75
CA GLU A 232 -1.24 6.38 -14.63
C GLU A 232 0.20 6.71 -15.07
N LYS A 233 0.47 7.95 -15.51
CA LYS A 233 1.83 8.40 -15.82
C LYS A 233 2.77 8.25 -14.61
N ALA A 234 2.33 8.64 -13.42
CA ALA A 234 3.16 8.49 -12.21
C ALA A 234 3.48 7.02 -11.92
N LEU A 235 2.50 6.12 -12.05
CA LEU A 235 2.72 4.69 -11.88
C LEU A 235 3.68 4.12 -12.93
N GLU A 236 3.57 4.55 -14.19
CA GLU A 236 4.47 4.16 -15.28
C GLU A 236 5.92 4.60 -15.01
N GLU A 237 6.14 5.84 -14.58
CA GLU A 237 7.48 6.35 -14.23
C GLU A 237 8.09 5.60 -13.03
N MET A 238 7.25 5.17 -12.08
CA MET A 238 7.68 4.34 -10.97
C MET A 238 8.06 2.92 -11.40
N GLU A 239 7.39 2.37 -12.40
CA GLU A 239 7.73 1.07 -13.01
C GLU A 239 9.05 1.15 -13.77
N LYS A 240 9.26 2.18 -14.60
CA LYS A 240 10.55 2.46 -15.25
C LYS A 240 11.71 2.52 -14.25
N ARG A 241 11.48 3.10 -13.08
CA ARG A 241 12.47 3.13 -11.98
C ARG A 241 12.77 1.74 -11.40
N LEU A 242 11.75 0.88 -11.26
CA LEU A 242 11.96 -0.51 -10.81
C LEU A 242 12.77 -1.29 -11.84
N ASP A 243 12.47 -1.10 -13.12
CA ASP A 243 13.21 -1.73 -14.21
C ASP A 243 14.65 -1.23 -14.30
N ALA A 244 14.88 0.08 -14.20
CA ALA A 244 16.23 0.63 -14.18
C ALA A 244 17.07 0.10 -13.00
N ARG A 245 16.43 -0.17 -11.84
CA ARG A 245 17.09 -0.78 -10.67
C ARG A 245 17.40 -2.25 -10.91
N SER A 246 16.46 -3.02 -11.46
CA SER A 246 16.64 -4.43 -11.77
C SER A 246 17.70 -4.67 -12.85
N HIS A 247 17.90 -3.70 -13.74
CA HIS A 247 18.91 -3.71 -14.80
C HIS A 247 20.24 -3.06 -14.40
N SER A 248 20.40 -2.59 -13.16
CA SER A 248 21.68 -2.05 -12.69
C SER A 248 22.76 -3.13 -12.79
N SER A 249 23.91 -2.77 -13.39
CA SER A 249 25.07 -3.65 -13.59
C SER A 249 25.52 -4.36 -12.30
N ILE A 250 25.29 -3.72 -11.15
CA ILE A 250 25.56 -4.25 -9.82
C ILE A 250 24.64 -5.44 -9.51
N GLN A 251 23.33 -5.34 -9.71
CA GLN A 251 22.41 -6.48 -9.47
C GLN A 251 22.64 -7.61 -10.47
N LYS A 252 22.96 -7.29 -11.74
CA LYS A 252 23.37 -8.32 -12.72
C LYS A 252 24.64 -9.04 -12.28
N SER A 253 25.64 -8.31 -11.76
CA SER A 253 26.87 -8.91 -11.22
C SER A 253 26.64 -9.73 -9.96
N ILE A 254 25.77 -9.28 -9.04
CA ILE A 254 25.41 -10.00 -7.82
C ILE A 254 24.65 -11.28 -8.17
N ARG A 255 23.70 -11.23 -9.11
CA ARG A 255 22.95 -12.41 -9.58
C ARG A 255 23.86 -13.39 -10.30
N LEU A 256 24.76 -12.90 -11.16
CA LEU A 256 25.75 -13.74 -11.85
C LEU A 256 26.73 -14.39 -10.86
N ASN A 257 27.20 -13.64 -9.85
CA ASN A 257 28.10 -14.14 -8.83
C ASN A 257 27.41 -15.14 -7.90
N LEU A 258 26.15 -14.90 -7.52
CA LEU A 258 25.36 -15.82 -6.69
C LEU A 258 25.04 -17.10 -7.44
N GLN A 259 24.66 -17.01 -8.73
CA GLN A 259 24.41 -18.18 -9.56
C GLN A 259 25.70 -19.00 -9.73
N LYS A 260 26.84 -18.36 -10.02
CA LYS A 260 28.15 -19.02 -10.05
C LYS A 260 28.50 -19.67 -8.70
N GLU A 261 28.26 -18.97 -7.60
CA GLU A 261 28.53 -19.47 -6.25
C GLU A 261 27.66 -20.67 -5.90
N LEU A 262 26.38 -20.69 -6.32
CA LEU A 262 25.46 -21.81 -6.15
C LEU A 262 25.84 -23.00 -7.05
N ASP A 263 26.21 -22.73 -8.31
CA ASP A 263 26.58 -23.77 -9.27
C ASP A 263 27.91 -24.44 -8.94
N MET A 264 28.86 -23.70 -8.36
CA MET A 264 30.16 -24.21 -7.89
C MET A 264 30.13 -24.71 -6.44
N PHE A 265 28.99 -24.60 -5.75
CA PHE A 265 28.92 -25.02 -4.35
C PHE A 265 28.86 -26.55 -4.26
N GLU A 266 29.89 -27.12 -3.64
CA GLU A 266 29.91 -28.50 -3.17
C GLU A 266 30.16 -28.52 -1.66
N PRO A 267 29.33 -29.24 -0.87
CA PRO A 267 29.55 -29.32 0.56
C PRO A 267 30.84 -30.07 0.89
N LYS A 268 31.69 -29.49 1.74
CA LYS A 268 32.88 -30.17 2.26
C LYS A 268 32.46 -31.40 3.07
N GLY A 269 32.95 -32.57 2.67
CA GLY A 269 32.57 -33.85 3.28
C GLY A 269 31.19 -34.34 2.85
N ALA A 270 30.71 -33.95 1.67
CA ALA A 270 29.49 -34.49 1.09
C ALA A 270 29.54 -36.03 1.14
N PRO A 271 28.57 -36.70 1.79
CA PRO A 271 28.48 -38.14 1.72
C PRO A 271 28.36 -38.58 0.25
N ASN A 272 28.78 -39.80 -0.10
CA ASN A 272 28.36 -40.42 -1.36
C ASN A 272 26.82 -40.55 -1.30
N VAL A 273 26.11 -39.52 -1.77
CA VAL A 273 24.66 -39.48 -1.81
C VAL A 273 24.21 -40.30 -2.99
N ASP A 274 23.37 -41.30 -2.74
CA ASP A 274 22.61 -41.96 -3.78
C ASP A 274 21.43 -41.06 -4.16
N TRP A 275 21.56 -40.39 -5.30
CA TRP A 275 20.57 -39.41 -5.76
C TRP A 275 19.29 -40.08 -6.28
N GLU A 276 19.37 -41.31 -6.78
CA GLU A 276 18.20 -42.09 -7.22
C GLU A 276 17.39 -42.54 -6.00
N GLU A 277 18.06 -43.04 -4.95
CA GLU A 277 17.40 -43.39 -3.69
C GLU A 277 16.73 -42.16 -3.06
N LEU A 278 17.43 -41.02 -3.01
CA LEU A 278 16.85 -39.79 -2.49
C LEU A 278 15.68 -39.30 -3.36
N ALA A 279 15.74 -39.48 -4.68
CA ALA A 279 14.64 -39.14 -5.58
C ALA A 279 13.40 -40.01 -5.34
N SER A 280 13.56 -41.31 -5.10
CA SER A 280 12.45 -42.19 -4.68
C SER A 280 11.78 -41.68 -3.41
N ILE A 281 12.56 -41.26 -2.40
CA ILE A 281 12.00 -40.65 -1.18
C ILE A 281 11.22 -39.36 -1.51
N PHE A 282 11.74 -38.50 -2.40
CA PHE A 282 11.05 -37.27 -2.86
C PHE A 282 9.75 -37.55 -3.64
N GLN A 283 9.65 -38.68 -4.34
CA GLN A 283 8.43 -39.07 -5.04
C GLN A 283 7.39 -39.65 -4.10
N GLU A 284 7.80 -40.43 -3.11
CA GLU A 284 6.91 -41.14 -2.21
C GLU A 284 6.46 -40.30 -1.00
N HIS A 285 7.24 -39.28 -0.63
CA HIS A 285 7.01 -38.48 0.56
C HIS A 285 6.77 -37.00 0.24
N SER A 286 5.90 -36.37 1.04
CA SER A 286 5.62 -34.95 0.91
C SER A 286 6.71 -34.11 1.57
N PHE A 287 7.46 -33.38 0.76
CA PHE A 287 8.37 -32.33 1.22
C PHE A 287 7.68 -30.97 1.25
N VAL A 288 8.04 -30.17 2.26
CA VAL A 288 7.79 -28.73 2.25
C VAL A 288 9.01 -28.07 1.63
N TYR A 289 8.78 -27.22 0.62
CA TYR A 289 9.81 -26.51 -0.17
C TYR A 289 9.94 -25.02 0.18
N PHE A 290 8.88 -24.45 0.74
CA PHE A 290 8.80 -23.03 1.06
C PHE A 290 8.20 -22.83 2.45
N VAL A 291 8.69 -21.82 3.15
CA VAL A 291 8.09 -21.30 4.37
C VAL A 291 7.80 -19.82 4.18
N GLU A 292 6.56 -19.46 4.47
CA GLU A 292 6.12 -18.08 4.55
C GLU A 292 6.26 -17.61 5.98
N THR A 293 7.10 -16.60 6.18
CA THR A 293 7.35 -15.97 7.47
C THR A 293 6.79 -14.57 7.48
N PRO A 294 5.91 -14.21 8.42
CA PRO A 294 5.48 -12.82 8.60
C PRO A 294 6.69 -12.00 9.03
N GLY A 295 6.95 -10.89 8.33
CA GLY A 295 7.98 -9.92 8.68
C GLY A 295 7.41 -8.50 8.70
N VAL A 296 8.25 -7.54 9.14
CA VAL A 296 7.90 -6.12 9.30
C VAL A 296 7.39 -5.49 7.98
N TYR A 297 7.76 -6.05 6.83
CA TYR A 297 7.40 -5.54 5.50
C TYR A 297 6.46 -6.48 4.70
N GLY A 298 5.77 -7.40 5.39
CA GLY A 298 4.86 -8.38 4.78
C GLY A 298 5.35 -9.83 4.91
N VAL A 299 4.75 -10.73 4.13
CA VAL A 299 5.09 -12.17 4.16
C VAL A 299 6.35 -12.43 3.31
N ALA A 300 7.44 -12.83 3.97
CA ALA A 300 8.67 -13.24 3.31
C ALA A 300 8.64 -14.75 3.02
N LYS A 301 8.68 -15.13 1.74
CA LYS A 301 8.81 -16.52 1.29
C LYS A 301 10.29 -16.91 1.30
N SER A 302 10.63 -18.01 1.98
CA SER A 302 11.99 -18.57 2.04
C SER A 302 11.99 -20.02 1.60
N VAL A 303 13.07 -20.47 0.94
CA VAL A 303 13.22 -21.88 0.54
C VAL A 303 13.71 -22.70 1.73
N ARG A 304 13.04 -23.81 2.00
CA ARG A 304 13.38 -24.78 3.05
C ARG A 304 13.03 -26.16 2.53
N LEU A 305 13.86 -27.17 2.78
CA LEU A 305 13.45 -28.56 2.62
C LEU A 305 13.12 -29.12 3.99
N ARG A 306 11.90 -29.62 4.17
CA ARG A 306 11.48 -30.32 5.37
C ARG A 306 10.74 -31.59 5.01
N LEU A 307 11.13 -32.67 5.68
CA LEU A 307 10.46 -33.96 5.64
C LEU A 307 9.88 -34.28 7.02
N THR A 308 8.65 -34.78 7.03
CA THR A 308 7.98 -35.31 8.21
C THR A 308 7.44 -36.70 7.88
N SER A 309 7.77 -37.72 8.68
CA SER A 309 7.33 -39.10 8.47
C SER A 309 7.22 -39.87 9.79
N GLU A 310 6.40 -40.94 9.79
CA GLU A 310 6.38 -41.95 10.86
C GLU A 310 7.57 -42.92 10.76
N ASP A 311 8.20 -43.03 9.58
CA ASP A 311 9.35 -43.89 9.33
C ASP A 311 10.65 -43.19 9.74
N LEU A 312 11.21 -43.60 10.88
CA LEU A 312 12.47 -43.06 11.40
C LEU A 312 13.63 -43.29 10.42
N GLN A 313 13.71 -44.45 9.76
CA GLN A 313 14.86 -44.78 8.91
C GLN A 313 14.93 -43.85 7.71
N ILE A 314 13.78 -43.52 7.11
CA ILE A 314 13.71 -42.56 6.00
C ILE A 314 14.13 -41.17 6.47
N VAL A 315 13.67 -40.73 7.65
CA VAL A 315 14.02 -39.40 8.18
C VAL A 315 15.49 -39.32 8.56
N GLU A 316 16.09 -40.38 9.10
CA GLU A 316 17.53 -40.47 9.39
C GLU A 316 18.39 -40.42 8.12
N LYS A 317 17.98 -41.13 7.06
CA LYS A 317 18.64 -41.08 5.75
C LYS A 317 18.65 -39.65 5.19
N VAL A 318 17.49 -39.00 5.16
CA VAL A 318 17.37 -37.61 4.68
C VAL A 318 18.14 -36.64 5.58
N ALA A 319 18.11 -36.84 6.90
CA ALA A 319 18.85 -36.01 7.84
C ALA A 319 20.37 -36.09 7.63
N LYS A 320 20.89 -37.26 7.26
CA LYS A 320 22.30 -37.45 6.90
C LYS A 320 22.69 -36.65 5.66
N VAL A 321 21.85 -36.66 4.62
CA VAL A 321 22.06 -35.83 3.41
C VAL A 321 21.98 -34.34 3.75
N PHE A 322 21.04 -33.95 4.61
CA PHE A 322 20.88 -32.57 5.05
C PHE A 322 22.00 -32.12 6.00
N GLY A 323 22.82 -33.03 6.52
CA GLY A 323 23.79 -32.73 7.58
C GLY A 323 23.12 -32.18 8.84
N ASN A 324 21.89 -32.64 9.15
CA ASN A 324 21.11 -32.19 10.30
C ASN A 324 20.68 -33.37 11.19
N LYS A 325 20.13 -33.08 12.37
CA LYS A 325 19.63 -34.09 13.30
C LYS A 325 18.13 -34.31 13.11
N VAL A 326 17.68 -35.54 13.37
CA VAL A 326 16.26 -35.90 13.45
C VAL A 326 15.67 -35.35 14.75
N LYS A 327 14.45 -34.83 14.67
CA LYS A 327 13.65 -34.39 15.83
C LYS A 327 12.37 -35.20 15.92
N THR A 328 11.94 -35.55 17.13
CA THR A 328 10.61 -36.11 17.39
C THR A 328 9.64 -34.98 17.67
N ILE A 329 8.57 -34.84 16.88
CA ILE A 329 7.70 -33.65 16.92
C ILE A 329 6.33 -33.90 17.55
N LYS A 330 5.76 -35.11 17.45
CA LYS A 330 4.46 -35.47 18.04
C LYS A 330 4.35 -36.97 18.34
N GLU A 331 3.59 -37.30 19.38
CA GLU A 331 3.00 -38.63 19.59
C GLU A 331 1.52 -38.57 19.19
N THR A 332 1.09 -39.41 18.26
CA THR A 332 -0.31 -39.44 17.82
C THR A 332 -1.19 -40.06 18.89
N LYS A 333 -2.10 -39.26 19.48
CA LYS A 333 -3.00 -39.68 20.60
C LYS A 333 -3.84 -40.95 20.31
N LYS A 334 -4.06 -41.31 19.04
CA LYS A 334 -4.85 -42.49 18.63
C LYS A 334 -4.02 -43.76 18.41
N THR A 335 -2.74 -43.65 18.06
CA THR A 335 -1.91 -44.78 17.59
C THR A 335 -0.60 -44.93 18.36
N LYS A 336 -0.24 -43.98 19.25
CA LYS A 336 1.05 -43.90 19.96
C LYS A 336 2.27 -43.93 19.04
N LYS A 337 2.10 -43.60 17.76
CA LYS A 337 3.21 -43.57 16.82
C LYS A 337 3.90 -42.22 16.90
N LEU A 338 5.23 -42.27 16.96
CA LEU A 338 6.09 -41.09 16.95
C LEU A 338 6.21 -40.57 15.52
N ILE A 339 6.13 -39.25 15.37
CA ILE A 339 6.38 -38.55 14.11
C ILE A 339 7.76 -37.89 14.20
N TYR A 340 8.59 -38.13 13.19
CA TYR A 340 9.95 -37.64 13.08
C TYR A 340 10.04 -36.55 12.01
N GLU A 341 10.95 -35.59 12.22
CA GLU A 341 11.19 -34.46 11.33
C GLU A 341 12.69 -34.23 11.11
N THR A 342 13.06 -33.86 9.88
CA THR A 342 14.34 -33.23 9.58
C THR A 342 14.11 -32.06 8.61
N GLN A 343 14.95 -31.03 8.70
CA GLN A 343 14.84 -29.85 7.83
C GLN A 343 16.20 -29.22 7.51
N ILE A 344 16.29 -28.51 6.40
CA ILE A 344 17.44 -27.70 6.03
C ILE A 344 17.00 -26.38 5.39
N GLU A 345 17.64 -25.30 5.85
CA GLU A 345 17.31 -23.92 5.48
C GLU A 345 18.49 -23.19 4.83
N LYS A 346 19.67 -23.81 4.83
CA LYS A 346 20.87 -23.24 4.21
C LYS A 346 20.69 -23.25 2.69
N LYS A 347 20.35 -22.08 2.12
CA LYS A 347 20.06 -21.83 0.69
C LYS A 347 20.98 -22.60 -0.28
N LYS A 348 22.30 -22.55 -0.08
CA LYS A 348 23.28 -23.26 -0.93
C LYS A 348 23.14 -24.79 -0.90
N TYR A 349 22.91 -25.35 0.30
CA TYR A 349 22.71 -26.79 0.45
C TYR A 349 21.37 -27.24 -0.14
N VAL A 350 20.31 -26.44 0.07
CA VAL A 350 19.00 -26.72 -0.53
C VAL A 350 19.11 -26.74 -2.05
N PHE A 351 19.72 -25.71 -2.65
CA PHE A 351 19.96 -25.65 -4.09
C PHE A 351 20.76 -26.86 -4.58
N TRP A 352 21.86 -27.21 -3.89
CA TRP A 352 22.69 -28.36 -4.25
C TRP A 352 21.91 -29.68 -4.22
N ILE A 353 21.08 -29.93 -3.20
CA ILE A 353 20.24 -31.13 -3.13
C ILE A 353 19.25 -31.15 -4.29
N LEU A 354 18.50 -30.06 -4.48
CA LEU A 354 17.46 -29.98 -5.51
C LEU A 354 18.01 -30.14 -6.92
N LYS A 355 19.16 -29.53 -7.21
CA LYS A 355 19.84 -29.61 -8.51
C LYS A 355 20.25 -31.05 -8.86
N ASN A 356 20.67 -31.82 -7.86
CA ASN A 356 21.13 -33.20 -8.08
C ASN A 356 20.00 -34.24 -8.03
N VAL A 357 18.94 -34.00 -7.25
CA VAL A 357 17.76 -34.90 -7.19
C VAL A 357 16.82 -34.69 -8.38
N GLY A 358 16.64 -33.43 -8.82
CA GLY A 358 15.69 -33.05 -9.87
C GLY A 358 15.70 -33.92 -11.14
N PRO A 359 16.87 -34.25 -11.72
CA PRO A 359 16.95 -35.08 -12.92
C PRO A 359 16.33 -36.48 -12.82
N PHE A 360 16.14 -37.00 -11.59
CA PHE A 360 15.60 -38.33 -11.31
C PHE A 360 14.11 -38.29 -10.93
N LEU A 361 13.52 -37.11 -10.82
CA LEU A 361 12.10 -36.93 -10.48
C LEU A 361 11.22 -36.91 -11.72
N ASN A 362 9.95 -37.25 -11.52
CA ASN A 362 8.91 -37.07 -12.53
C ASN A 362 7.63 -36.49 -11.89
N GLY A 363 6.69 -36.06 -12.74
CA GLY A 363 5.36 -35.64 -12.32
C GLY A 363 5.35 -34.47 -11.31
N GLN A 364 4.53 -34.60 -10.26
CA GLN A 364 4.30 -33.52 -9.30
C GLN A 364 5.54 -33.20 -8.46
N ALA A 365 6.38 -34.18 -8.15
CA ALA A 365 7.62 -33.98 -7.40
C ALA A 365 8.62 -33.15 -8.21
N GLN A 366 8.77 -33.46 -9.50
CA GLN A 366 9.61 -32.69 -10.42
C GLN A 366 9.15 -31.23 -10.52
N MET A 367 7.87 -30.99 -10.74
CA MET A 367 7.31 -29.63 -10.83
C MET A 367 7.62 -28.78 -9.58
N LYS A 368 7.48 -29.36 -8.37
CA LYS A 368 7.77 -28.65 -7.12
C LYS A 368 9.26 -28.33 -6.96
N VAL A 369 10.14 -29.24 -7.39
CA VAL A 369 11.59 -29.02 -7.39
C VAL A 369 11.98 -27.93 -8.39
N GLU A 370 11.40 -27.94 -9.59
CA GLU A 370 11.62 -26.90 -10.60
C GLU A 370 11.13 -25.53 -10.11
N GLU A 371 9.96 -25.44 -9.47
CA GLU A 371 9.47 -24.20 -8.86
C GLU A 371 10.46 -23.67 -7.79
N ALA A 372 10.96 -24.56 -6.93
CA ALA A 372 11.94 -24.21 -5.90
C ALA A 372 13.29 -23.77 -6.50
N LEU A 373 13.76 -24.43 -7.56
CA LEU A 373 14.99 -24.04 -8.29
C LEU A 373 14.82 -22.70 -9.01
N HIS A 374 13.67 -22.44 -9.61
CA HIS A 374 13.36 -21.16 -10.26
C HIS A 374 13.32 -20.00 -9.25
N PHE A 375 12.87 -20.25 -8.01
CA PHE A 375 12.94 -19.26 -6.94
C PHE A 375 14.38 -18.79 -6.65
N PHE A 376 15.38 -19.67 -6.76
CA PHE A 376 16.79 -19.26 -6.60
C PHE A 376 17.28 -18.34 -7.74
N GLN A 377 16.59 -18.39 -8.88
CA GLN A 377 16.88 -17.55 -10.03
C GLN A 377 16.04 -16.27 -10.06
N SER A 378 15.00 -16.13 -9.22
CA SER A 378 14.08 -15.00 -9.26
C SER A 378 14.59 -13.76 -8.50
N PRO A 379 14.07 -12.55 -8.81
CA PRO A 379 14.36 -11.33 -8.05
C PRO A 379 13.98 -11.42 -6.57
N ASP A 380 13.12 -12.35 -6.19
CA ASP A 380 12.60 -12.48 -4.82
C ASP A 380 13.65 -13.05 -3.85
N LEU A 381 14.62 -13.82 -4.35
CA LEU A 381 15.76 -14.26 -3.55
C LEU A 381 16.62 -13.06 -3.10
N LEU A 382 16.80 -12.05 -3.96
CA LEU A 382 17.55 -10.84 -3.63
C LEU A 382 16.84 -10.02 -2.55
N LYS A 383 15.51 -9.89 -2.66
CA LYS A 383 14.68 -9.26 -1.62
C LYS A 383 14.84 -9.98 -0.28
N SER A 384 14.79 -11.32 -0.26
CA SER A 384 14.98 -12.10 0.98
C SER A 384 16.32 -11.81 1.67
N ARG A 385 17.38 -11.55 0.89
CA ARG A 385 18.73 -11.27 1.40
C ARG A 385 18.87 -9.83 1.89
N GLU A 386 18.20 -8.87 1.25
CA GLU A 386 18.09 -7.49 1.74
C GLU A 386 17.32 -7.43 3.07
N TYR A 387 16.27 -8.24 3.23
CA TYR A 387 15.55 -8.36 4.51
C TYR A 387 16.37 -9.06 5.60
N GLU A 388 17.11 -10.13 5.28
CA GLU A 388 18.01 -10.82 6.23
C GLU A 388 19.15 -9.91 6.72
N ASN A 389 19.72 -9.08 5.82
CA ASN A 389 20.80 -8.16 6.17
C ASN A 389 20.33 -6.89 6.92
N ARG A 390 19.02 -6.63 6.96
CA ARG A 390 18.42 -5.49 7.68
C ARG A 390 17.74 -5.89 8.99
N SER A 391 18.08 -7.05 9.55
CA SER A 391 17.68 -7.37 10.93
C SER A 391 18.32 -6.36 11.90
N PRO A 392 17.54 -5.78 12.84
CA PRO A 392 18.04 -4.77 13.77
C PRO A 392 19.05 -5.43 14.71
N GLY A 393 20.31 -4.98 14.65
CA GLY A 393 21.36 -5.51 15.53
C GLY A 393 22.78 -5.52 14.97
N LYS A 394 23.05 -4.97 13.79
CA LYS A 394 24.44 -4.82 13.29
C LYS A 394 24.84 -3.42 12.80
N ASP A 395 23.93 -2.48 12.70
CA ASP A 395 24.24 -1.12 12.25
C ASP A 395 24.39 -0.10 13.40
N ASP A 396 24.20 -0.51 14.66
CA ASP A 396 24.31 0.38 15.84
C ASP A 396 25.70 0.36 16.54
N GLU A 397 26.70 -0.31 15.96
CA GLU A 397 28.09 -0.26 16.47
C GLU A 397 29.04 0.39 15.45
N LYS A 398 28.76 1.63 15.07
CA LYS A 398 29.82 2.61 14.72
C LYS A 398 29.45 3.96 15.30
N GLY A 399 29.59 4.04 16.63
CA GLY A 399 29.73 5.31 17.33
C GLY A 399 30.86 6.12 16.70
N GLU A 400 30.53 7.35 16.33
CA GLU A 400 31.47 8.38 15.95
C GLU A 400 32.56 8.49 17.02
N ASN A 401 33.81 8.39 16.57
CA ASN A 401 34.98 8.70 17.38
C ASN A 401 35.17 10.22 17.28
N PRO A 402 34.96 11.02 18.34
CA PRO A 402 35.40 12.40 18.34
C PRO A 402 36.93 12.42 18.53
N ASP A 403 37.56 13.48 18.06
CA ASP A 403 39.00 13.78 18.15
C ASP A 403 39.92 13.14 17.11
N VAL A 404 40.15 13.88 16.02
CA VAL A 404 41.51 14.08 15.51
C VAL A 404 41.70 15.55 15.14
N LYS A 405 42.74 16.13 15.76
CA LYS A 405 43.29 17.49 15.75
C LYS A 405 43.25 18.28 14.44
#